data_AF-A0A7J6F066-F1
#
_entry.id   AF-A0A7J6F066-F1
#
_cell.length_a   1.000
_cell.length_b   1.000
_cell.length_c   1.000
_cell.angle_alpha   90.00
_cell.angle_beta   90.00
_cell.angle_gamma   90.00
#
_symmetry.space_group_name_H-M   'P 1'
#
loop_
_entity.id
_entity.type
_entity.pdbx_description
1 polymer ?
#
loop_
_entity_poly.entity_id
_entity_poly.type
_entity_poly.pdbx_seq_one_letter_code
_entity_poly.pdbx_strand_id
1 'polypeptide(L)'
;MGWGSISYVLTARDQALVWKILLSSHMSSDLWYWLHDASGVFTVKSAYSRLQSMKSNRDIPDSSGASTNNLPTRFQLSIKHVPIAATCPFCLAALETTLHVLVRCSFAQSCWSKVSITAVAPDAMLFSSWFEVGLASWNTVEALEAGMVCWSIWTHRNNLV
;
A
#
# COMPACT_ATOMS: atom_id res chain seq x y z
N MET A 1 -29.38 13.62 2.86
CA MET A 1 -28.30 13.10 3.72
C MET A 1 -27.14 14.07 3.59
N GLY A 2 -27.01 14.97 4.58
CA GLY A 2 -26.13 16.13 4.52
C GLY A 2 -24.71 15.78 4.92
N TRP A 3 -23.74 16.12 4.06
CA TRP A 3 -22.34 16.16 4.44
C TRP A 3 -22.18 17.26 5.50
N GLY A 4 -21.67 16.90 6.68
CA GLY A 4 -21.42 17.84 7.76
C GLY A 4 -20.54 18.99 7.26
N SER A 5 -21.05 20.21 7.35
CA SER A 5 -20.36 21.42 6.91
C SER A 5 -19.04 21.57 7.68
N ILE A 6 -17.93 21.84 6.98
CA ILE A 6 -16.54 22.00 7.46
C ILE A 6 -16.40 22.87 8.74
N SER A 7 -17.42 23.67 9.02
CA SER A 7 -17.62 24.42 10.26
C SER A 7 -17.49 23.62 11.57
N TYR A 8 -17.65 22.29 11.56
CA TYR A 8 -17.50 21.49 12.78
C TYR A 8 -16.03 21.18 13.14
N VAL A 9 -15.11 21.32 12.17
CA VAL A 9 -13.69 20.94 12.33
C VAL A 9 -12.80 22.16 12.48
N LEU A 10 -13.16 23.30 11.88
CA LEU A 10 -12.35 24.51 11.86
C LEU A 10 -13.04 25.67 12.58
N THR A 11 -12.31 26.37 13.45
CA THR A 11 -12.83 27.57 14.10
C THR A 11 -13.04 28.70 13.09
N ALA A 12 -13.91 29.68 13.39
CA ALA A 12 -14.21 30.79 12.49
C ALA A 12 -12.95 31.58 12.04
N ARG A 13 -11.93 31.63 12.91
CA ARG A 13 -10.62 32.22 12.59
C ARG A 13 -9.86 31.40 11.56
N ASP A 14 -9.83 30.08 11.71
CA ASP A 14 -9.12 29.18 10.80
C ASP A 14 -9.78 29.17 9.42
N GLN A 15 -11.11 29.21 9.37
CA GLN A 15 -11.85 29.36 8.11
C GLN A 15 -11.46 30.66 7.40
N ALA A 16 -11.42 31.79 8.12
CA ALA A 16 -11.03 33.07 7.53
C ALA A 16 -9.58 33.10 7.00
N LEU A 17 -8.70 32.21 7.48
CA LEU A 17 -7.34 32.05 6.99
C LEU A 17 -7.28 31.10 5.78
N VAL A 18 -7.98 29.97 5.84
CA VAL A 18 -8.08 29.01 4.73
C VAL A 18 -8.67 29.65 3.48
N TRP A 19 -9.70 30.50 3.65
CA TRP A 19 -10.35 31.21 2.54
C TRP A 19 -9.49 32.29 1.89
N LYS A 20 -8.38 32.69 2.54
CA LYS A 20 -7.42 33.66 2.00
C LYS A 20 -6.26 32.98 1.28
N ILE A 21 -6.16 31.65 1.33
CA ILE A 21 -5.19 30.91 0.54
C ILE A 21 -5.62 31.05 -0.92
N LEU A 22 -4.89 31.85 -1.69
CA LEU A 22 -5.07 31.94 -3.13
C LEU A 22 -4.82 30.56 -3.73
N LEU A 23 -5.90 29.88 -4.12
CA LEU A 23 -5.81 28.63 -4.86
C LEU A 23 -5.14 28.93 -6.20
N SER A 24 -4.06 28.21 -6.49
CA SER A 24 -3.35 28.33 -7.76
C SER A 24 -4.34 28.16 -8.93
N SER A 25 -4.38 29.12 -9.85
CA SER A 25 -5.18 29.02 -11.08
C SER A 25 -4.61 28.01 -12.08
N HIS A 26 -3.46 27.40 -11.77
CA HIS A 26 -2.81 26.40 -12.58
C HIS A 26 -3.26 25.01 -12.09
N MET A 27 -4.16 24.35 -12.85
CA MET A 27 -4.55 22.95 -12.63
C MET A 27 -3.43 22.00 -13.06
N SER A 28 -2.29 22.02 -12.37
CA SER A 28 -1.35 20.89 -12.42
C SER A 28 -1.87 19.79 -11.50
N SER A 29 -1.94 18.56 -11.99
CA SER A 29 -2.34 17.39 -11.22
C SER A 29 -1.58 17.31 -9.89
N ASP A 30 -2.29 17.04 -8.79
CA ASP A 30 -1.67 16.86 -7.49
C ASP A 30 -0.64 15.71 -7.55
N LEU A 31 0.59 16.00 -7.14
CA LEU A 31 1.69 15.05 -7.11
C LEU A 31 2.05 14.74 -5.65
N TRP A 32 2.15 13.45 -5.34
CA TRP A 32 2.60 12.99 -4.04
C TRP A 32 4.10 13.24 -3.94
N TYR A 33 4.54 14.08 -2.99
CA TYR A 33 5.96 14.38 -2.80
C TYR A 33 6.43 13.94 -1.41
N TRP A 34 7.55 13.23 -1.38
CA TRP A 34 8.19 12.80 -0.16
C TRP A 34 9.14 13.88 0.36
N LEU A 35 8.72 14.57 1.43
CA LEU A 35 9.42 15.73 2.02
C LEU A 35 10.87 15.46 2.44
N HIS A 36 11.22 14.19 2.66
CA HIS A 36 12.51 13.79 3.23
C HIS A 36 13.52 13.29 2.19
N ASP A 37 13.20 13.41 0.92
CA ASP A 37 14.13 13.15 -0.17
C ASP A 37 14.17 14.37 -1.11
N ALA A 38 15.37 14.78 -1.52
CA ALA A 38 15.56 15.96 -2.37
C ALA A 38 14.93 15.78 -3.77
N SER A 39 14.72 14.54 -4.22
CA SER A 39 14.00 14.24 -5.45
C SER A 39 12.47 14.29 -5.30
N GLY A 40 11.97 14.37 -4.06
CA GLY A 40 10.54 14.26 -3.77
C GLY A 40 9.97 12.85 -4.01
N VAL A 41 10.78 11.86 -4.38
CA VAL A 41 10.33 10.50 -4.66
C VAL A 41 10.44 9.63 -3.42
N PHE A 42 9.36 8.94 -3.07
CA PHE A 42 9.39 7.95 -2.00
C PHE A 42 10.17 6.72 -2.46
N THR A 43 11.17 6.32 -1.66
CA THR A 43 11.80 5.00 -1.80
C THR A 43 11.82 4.31 -0.44
N VAL A 44 11.68 2.99 -0.45
CA VAL A 44 11.80 2.17 0.76
C VAL A 44 13.15 2.42 1.46
N LYS A 45 14.20 2.68 0.67
CA LYS A 45 15.55 2.99 1.16
C LYS A 45 15.62 4.33 1.92
N SER A 46 15.05 5.41 1.38
CA SER A 46 15.08 6.72 2.05
C SER A 46 14.23 6.73 3.32
N ALA A 47 13.07 6.06 3.29
CA ALA A 47 12.21 5.87 4.46
C ALA A 47 12.92 5.06 5.57
N TYR A 48 13.54 3.93 5.22
CA TYR A 48 14.22 3.07 6.19
C TYR A 48 15.48 3.72 6.76
N SER A 49 16.26 4.42 5.93
CA SER A 49 17.42 5.21 6.37
C SER A 49 17.04 6.25 7.44
N ARG A 50 15.91 6.95 7.24
CA ARG A 50 15.38 7.91 8.21
C ARG A 50 14.88 7.25 9.49
N LEU A 51 14.24 6.09 9.39
CA LEU A 51 13.81 5.33 10.58
C LEU A 51 15.00 4.83 11.40
N GLN A 52 16.12 4.47 10.76
CA GLN A 52 17.34 4.08 11.46
C GLN A 52 18.03 5.26 12.15
N SER A 53 18.12 6.42 11.50
CA SER A 53 18.72 7.61 12.13
C SER A 53 17.92 8.09 13.35
N MET A 54 16.60 7.86 13.37
CA MET A 54 15.75 8.13 14.53
C MET A 54 15.93 7.14 15.69
N LYS A 55 16.35 5.89 15.41
CA LYS A 55 16.59 4.87 16.46
C LYS A 55 17.85 5.13 17.27
N SER A 56 18.86 5.80 16.69
CA SER A 56 20.13 6.10 17.37
C SER A 56 20.02 7.13 18.50
N ASN A 57 18.84 7.74 18.74
CA ASN A 57 18.64 8.80 19.74
C ASN A 57 17.75 8.38 20.92
N ARG A 58 17.58 7.07 21.14
CA ARG A 58 16.92 6.54 22.34
C ARG A 58 17.94 5.77 23.15
N ASP A 59 18.77 6.50 23.88
CA ASP A 59 19.61 5.95 24.95
C ASP A 59 18.69 5.40 26.05
N ILE A 60 18.49 4.08 26.02
CA ILE A 60 18.01 3.31 27.17
C ILE A 60 19.20 2.45 27.59
N PRO A 61 19.73 2.58 28.81
CA PRO A 61 20.86 1.78 29.24
C PRO A 61 20.46 0.30 29.38
N ASP A 62 21.33 -0.53 28.85
CA ASP A 62 21.33 -1.99 28.80
C ASP A 62 21.16 -2.63 30.19
N SER A 63 20.25 -3.61 30.29
CA SER A 63 20.54 -4.79 31.09
C SER A 63 19.79 -6.02 30.58
N SER A 64 20.58 -6.96 30.09
CA SER A 64 20.39 -8.41 30.07
C SER A 64 19.44 -9.01 29.03
N GLY A 65 20.04 -9.71 28.06
CA GLY A 65 19.36 -10.80 27.35
C GLY A 65 19.85 -11.07 25.94
N ALA A 66 21.01 -11.71 25.82
CA ALA A 66 21.31 -12.72 24.80
C ALA A 66 20.83 -12.45 23.35
N SER A 67 21.74 -11.92 22.53
CA SER A 67 22.23 -12.62 21.33
C SER A 67 22.90 -11.59 20.43
N THR A 68 24.22 -11.68 20.36
CA THR A 68 25.00 -11.35 19.17
C THR A 68 24.52 -12.21 18.01
N ASN A 69 23.38 -11.86 17.43
CA ASN A 69 23.00 -12.28 16.11
C ASN A 69 22.69 -10.99 15.38
N ASN A 70 23.74 -10.46 14.74
CA ASN A 70 23.63 -9.91 13.41
C ASN A 70 22.53 -10.68 12.69
N LEU A 71 21.28 -10.20 12.72
CA LEU A 71 20.28 -10.75 11.84
C LEU A 71 20.81 -10.38 10.46
N PRO A 72 21.19 -11.36 9.63
CA PRO A 72 21.41 -11.06 8.23
C PRO A 72 20.01 -10.72 7.73
N THR A 73 19.65 -9.44 7.84
CA THR A 73 18.48 -8.93 7.16
C THR A 73 18.67 -9.33 5.71
N ARG A 74 17.61 -9.84 5.06
CA ARG A 74 17.61 -10.24 3.64
C ARG A 74 18.30 -9.24 2.70
N PHE A 75 18.49 -8.01 3.15
CA PHE A 75 19.29 -6.96 2.52
C PHE A 75 20.79 -7.29 2.38
N GLN A 76 21.45 -7.93 3.37
CA GLN A 76 22.87 -8.29 3.25
C GLN A 76 23.12 -9.50 2.33
N LEU A 77 22.07 -10.27 2.02
CA LEU A 77 22.10 -11.29 0.97
C LEU A 77 21.77 -10.73 -0.43
N SER A 78 21.30 -9.48 -0.54
CA SER A 78 20.94 -8.88 -1.84
C SER A 78 22.14 -8.40 -2.66
N ILE A 79 23.37 -8.68 -2.22
CA ILE A 79 24.63 -8.33 -2.93
C ILE A 79 25.25 -9.55 -3.62
N LYS A 80 24.70 -10.76 -3.45
CA LYS A 80 25.21 -11.97 -4.14
C LYS A 80 24.11 -12.72 -4.87
N HIS A 81 23.64 -12.23 -6.02
CA HIS A 81 23.03 -13.04 -7.10
C HIS A 81 22.02 -14.16 -6.73
N VAL A 82 21.33 -14.10 -5.58
CA VAL A 82 20.32 -15.09 -5.19
C VAL A 82 18.97 -14.60 -5.71
N PRO A 83 18.25 -15.39 -6.54
CA PRO A 83 16.87 -15.09 -6.87
C PRO A 83 16.09 -15.15 -5.55
N ILE A 84 15.72 -13.99 -5.01
CA ILE A 84 14.81 -13.94 -3.87
C ILE A 84 13.51 -14.53 -4.40
N ALA A 85 13.23 -15.75 -3.99
CA ALA A 85 11.94 -16.39 -4.19
C ALA A 85 10.87 -15.53 -3.49
N ALA A 86 10.37 -14.52 -4.19
CA ALA A 86 9.15 -13.80 -3.85
C ALA A 86 8.01 -14.70 -4.29
N THR A 87 7.89 -15.89 -3.72
CA THR A 87 6.83 -16.83 -4.05
C THR A 87 5.60 -16.47 -3.23
N CYS A 88 4.43 -16.48 -3.86
CA CYS A 88 3.18 -16.11 -3.21
C CYS A 88 2.95 -16.93 -1.93
N PRO A 89 2.68 -16.29 -0.76
CA PRO A 89 2.54 -16.99 0.51
C PRO A 89 1.31 -17.91 0.58
N PHE A 90 0.37 -17.76 -0.35
CA PHE A 90 -0.84 -18.56 -0.41
C PHE A 90 -0.68 -19.85 -1.21
N CYS A 91 -0.16 -19.77 -2.44
CA CYS A 91 -0.07 -20.91 -3.34
C CYS A 91 1.32 -21.57 -3.37
N LEU A 92 2.36 -20.86 -2.89
CA LEU A 92 3.75 -21.30 -2.89
C LEU A 92 4.28 -21.78 -4.26
N ALA A 93 3.58 -21.43 -5.36
CA ALA A 93 3.84 -21.98 -6.69
C ALA A 93 4.23 -20.91 -7.72
N ALA A 94 3.86 -19.65 -7.51
CA ALA A 94 4.06 -18.56 -8.46
C ALA A 94 4.70 -17.33 -7.79
N LEU A 95 5.27 -16.45 -8.62
CA LEU A 95 5.81 -15.17 -8.17
C LEU A 95 4.69 -14.30 -7.56
N GLU A 96 4.99 -13.74 -6.41
CA GLU A 96 4.19 -12.79 -5.66
C GLU A 96 4.16 -11.46 -6.42
N THR A 97 3.12 -11.30 -7.24
CA THR A 97 2.75 -10.01 -7.82
C THR A 97 1.41 -9.58 -7.25
N THR A 98 1.12 -8.28 -7.20
CA THR A 98 -0.17 -7.77 -6.71
C THR A 98 -1.34 -8.40 -7.48
N LEU A 99 -1.22 -8.52 -8.80
CA LEU A 99 -2.24 -9.17 -9.64
C LEU A 99 -2.38 -10.67 -9.30
N HIS A 100 -1.27 -11.38 -9.06
CA HIS A 100 -1.34 -12.77 -8.67
C HIS A 100 -2.02 -12.92 -7.30
N VAL A 101 -1.51 -12.25 -6.27
CA VAL A 101 -2.01 -12.36 -4.89
C VAL A 101 -3.48 -12.01 -4.78
N LEU A 102 -3.94 -10.97 -5.48
CA LEU A 102 -5.32 -10.48 -5.36
C LEU A 102 -6.30 -11.14 -6.32
N VAL A 103 -5.85 -11.67 -7.47
CA VAL A 103 -6.77 -12.10 -8.55
C VAL A 103 -6.46 -13.50 -9.04
N ARG A 104 -5.22 -13.78 -9.47
CA ARG A 104 -4.88 -15.04 -10.17
C ARG A 104 -4.50 -16.21 -9.25
N CYS A 105 -4.22 -15.95 -7.98
CA CYS A 105 -3.87 -16.98 -7.03
C CYS A 105 -5.07 -17.92 -6.82
N SER A 106 -4.82 -19.23 -6.71
CA SER A 106 -5.89 -20.22 -6.44
C SER A 106 -6.67 -19.90 -5.16
N PHE A 107 -5.98 -19.38 -4.13
CA PHE A 107 -6.62 -18.86 -2.93
C PHE A 107 -7.54 -17.68 -3.24
N ALA A 108 -7.03 -16.67 -3.97
CA ALA A 108 -7.82 -15.51 -4.36
C ALA A 108 -9.04 -15.91 -5.20
N GLN A 109 -8.87 -16.79 -6.19
CA GLN A 109 -9.97 -17.32 -7.00
C GLN A 109 -11.05 -18.00 -6.14
N SER A 110 -10.66 -18.68 -5.07
CA SER A 110 -11.59 -19.28 -4.10
C SER A 110 -12.32 -18.24 -3.23
N CYS A 111 -11.75 -17.05 -3.05
CA CYS A 111 -12.44 -15.92 -2.45
C CYS A 111 -13.41 -15.27 -3.44
N TRP A 112 -12.98 -15.07 -4.68
CA TRP A 112 -13.80 -14.48 -5.74
C TRP A 112 -15.01 -15.36 -6.09
N SER A 113 -14.91 -16.69 -5.97
CA SER A 113 -16.05 -17.59 -6.22
C SER A 113 -17.19 -17.46 -5.20
N LYS A 114 -16.95 -16.79 -4.05
CA LYS A 114 -17.97 -16.53 -3.02
C LYS A 114 -18.76 -15.25 -3.24
N VAL A 115 -18.28 -14.38 -4.12
CA VAL A 115 -18.93 -13.11 -4.46
C VAL A 115 -19.49 -13.20 -5.88
N SER A 116 -20.65 -12.59 -6.11
CA SER A 116 -21.33 -12.65 -7.41
C SER A 116 -20.83 -11.54 -8.34
N ILE A 117 -19.51 -11.48 -8.57
CA ILE A 117 -18.86 -10.43 -9.36
C ILE A 117 -18.38 -11.01 -10.69
N THR A 118 -18.63 -10.28 -11.78
CA THR A 118 -18.18 -10.66 -13.12
C THR A 118 -16.65 -10.59 -13.21
N ALA A 119 -16.02 -11.69 -13.61
CA ALA A 119 -14.59 -11.71 -13.88
C ALA A 119 -14.25 -10.89 -15.13
N VAL A 120 -13.20 -10.08 -15.04
CA VAL A 120 -12.79 -9.13 -16.09
C VAL A 120 -11.34 -9.32 -16.47
N ALA A 121 -10.99 -8.87 -17.69
CA ALA A 121 -9.61 -8.71 -18.18
C ALA A 121 -8.68 -9.91 -17.86
N PRO A 122 -8.94 -11.10 -18.40
CA PRO A 122 -8.13 -12.30 -18.12
C PRO A 122 -6.65 -12.12 -18.54
N ASP A 123 -6.41 -11.30 -19.56
CA ASP A 123 -5.09 -11.03 -20.13
C ASP A 123 -4.33 -9.89 -19.45
N ALA A 124 -4.90 -9.25 -18.42
CA ALA A 124 -4.25 -8.15 -17.73
C ALA A 124 -2.87 -8.56 -17.20
N MET A 125 -1.86 -7.71 -17.38
CA MET A 125 -0.51 -7.94 -16.86
C MET A 125 -0.32 -7.29 -15.48
N LEU A 126 -1.10 -6.25 -15.17
CA LEU A 126 -1.02 -5.46 -13.95
C LEU A 126 -2.38 -5.42 -13.24
N PHE A 127 -2.33 -5.26 -11.91
CA PHE A 127 -3.54 -5.11 -11.10
C PHE A 127 -4.31 -3.84 -11.45
N SER A 128 -3.62 -2.73 -11.74
CA SER A 128 -4.27 -1.46 -12.13
C SER A 128 -5.12 -1.63 -13.38
N SER A 129 -4.57 -2.22 -14.45
CA SER A 129 -5.30 -2.46 -15.70
C SER A 129 -6.50 -3.40 -15.50
N TRP A 130 -6.34 -4.43 -14.67
CA TRP A 130 -7.46 -5.32 -14.32
C TRP A 130 -8.56 -4.58 -13.56
N PHE A 131 -8.18 -3.76 -12.58
CA PHE A 131 -9.10 -3.02 -11.71
C PHE A 131 -9.81 -1.90 -12.45
N GLU A 132 -9.15 -1.19 -13.36
CA GLU A 132 -9.77 -0.16 -14.21
C GLU A 132 -10.86 -0.75 -15.13
N VAL A 133 -10.59 -1.90 -15.76
CA VAL A 133 -11.61 -2.61 -16.57
C VAL A 133 -12.76 -3.11 -15.68
N GLY A 134 -12.45 -3.53 -14.46
CA GLY A 134 -13.44 -3.87 -13.44
C GLY A 134 -14.35 -2.69 -13.11
N LEU A 135 -13.79 -1.53 -12.75
CA LEU A 135 -14.55 -0.32 -12.44
C LEU A 135 -15.39 0.17 -13.62
N ALA A 136 -14.96 -0.06 -14.86
CA ALA A 136 -15.73 0.30 -16.05
C ALA A 136 -16.92 -0.65 -16.32
N SER A 137 -16.89 -1.87 -15.77
CA SER A 137 -17.91 -2.91 -16.02
C SER A 137 -18.82 -3.18 -14.82
N TRP A 138 -18.34 -2.94 -13.61
CA TRP A 138 -19.08 -3.16 -12.37
C TRP A 138 -19.97 -1.99 -12.00
N ASN A 139 -21.12 -2.29 -11.37
CA ASN A 139 -21.92 -1.29 -10.68
C ASN A 139 -21.28 -0.89 -9.34
N THR A 140 -21.88 0.08 -8.65
CA THR A 140 -21.34 0.60 -7.38
C THR A 140 -21.26 -0.46 -6.27
N VAL A 141 -22.22 -1.37 -6.18
CA VAL A 141 -22.24 -2.44 -5.17
C VAL A 141 -21.15 -3.46 -5.48
N GLU A 142 -21.07 -3.92 -6.73
CA GLU A 142 -20.04 -4.85 -7.19
C GLU A 142 -18.62 -4.28 -7.01
N ALA A 143 -18.42 -2.99 -7.30
CA ALA A 143 -17.13 -2.33 -7.10
C ALA A 143 -16.73 -2.25 -5.62
N LEU A 144 -17.71 -2.00 -4.73
CA LEU A 144 -17.47 -2.02 -3.28
C LEU A 144 -17.14 -3.42 -2.80
N GLU A 145 -17.88 -4.44 -3.24
CA GLU A 145 -17.60 -5.83 -2.92
C GLU A 145 -16.22 -6.26 -3.41
N ALA A 146 -15.84 -5.90 -4.65
CA ALA A 146 -14.51 -6.14 -5.20
C ALA A 146 -13.42 -5.47 -4.36
N GLY A 147 -13.65 -4.22 -3.93
CA GLY A 147 -12.76 -3.50 -3.02
C GLY A 147 -12.60 -4.22 -1.67
N MET A 148 -13.70 -4.69 -1.08
CA MET A 148 -13.68 -5.44 0.19
C MET A 148 -12.94 -6.78 0.06
N VAL A 149 -13.16 -7.52 -1.03
CA VAL A 149 -12.44 -8.77 -1.29
C VAL A 149 -10.95 -8.51 -1.44
N CYS A 150 -10.55 -7.55 -2.28
CA CYS A 150 -9.14 -7.15 -2.43
C CYS A 150 -8.50 -6.76 -1.09
N TRP A 151 -9.18 -5.92 -0.30
CA TRP A 151 -8.69 -5.49 1.01
C TRP A 151 -8.55 -6.67 1.99
N SER A 152 -9.53 -7.58 2.03
CA SER A 152 -9.49 -8.74 2.94
C SER A 152 -8.36 -9.70 2.60
N ILE A 153 -8.14 -9.99 1.31
CA ILE A 153 -7.04 -10.84 0.83
C ILE A 153 -5.69 -10.18 1.16
N TRP A 154 -5.54 -8.88 0.87
CA TRP A 154 -4.31 -8.15 1.16
C TRP A 154 -4.00 -8.12 2.66
N THR A 155 -5.02 -7.88 3.49
CA THR A 155 -4.89 -7.86 4.94
C THR A 155 -4.49 -9.23 5.47
N HIS A 156 -5.09 -10.31 4.95
CA HIS A 156 -4.70 -11.67 5.32
C HIS A 156 -3.26 -11.97 4.92
N ARG A 157 -2.83 -11.55 3.72
CA ARG A 157 -1.42 -11.67 3.28
C ARG A 157 -0.46 -10.96 4.24
N ASN A 158 -0.80 -9.76 4.69
CA ASN A 158 0.04 -9.01 5.63
C ASN A 158 0.13 -9.62 7.03
N ASN A 159 -0.80 -10.50 7.41
CA ASN A 159 -0.69 -11.25 8.67
C ASN A 159 0.20 -12.49 8.53
N LEU A 160 0.47 -12.95 7.31
CA LEU A 160 1.35 -14.09 7.02
C LEU A 160 2.82 -13.71 6.85
N VAL A 161 3.11 -12.42 6.67
CA VAL A 161 4.45 -11.87 6.36
C VAL A 161 4.81 -10.78 7.35
#